data_AF-A0A1I0S4X8-F1
#
_entry.id   AF-A0A1I0S4X8-F1
#
_cell.length_a   1.000
_cell.length_b   1.000
_cell.length_c   1.000
_cell.angle_alpha   90.00
_cell.angle_beta   90.00
_cell.angle_gamma   90.00
#
_symmetry.space_group_name_H-M   'P 1'
#
loop_
_entity.id
_entity.type
_entity.pdbx_description
1 polymer ?
#
loop_
_entity_poly.entity_id
_entity_poly.type
_entity_poly.pdbx_seq_one_letter_code
_entity_poly.pdbx_strand_id
1 'polypeptide(L)'
;MTWNRAYYYYLLFGDITPDYSPWETTVWTNNIYPVLDKLLSLSGHYKQTGISSLQYVPKPGTPYFQPFKPGRLSWNAAAQDKWTLDAHEVNRRFHHLDIWTPSRSVCAKLNSAPDIFFSLFNERNTFPVADPTFETFTVVAVAQALNADPLPGILALSAALKAKKTVFRMRGWEEKQQDENWELTNSIQDTMSANIYQKTTGALNKAVFADIPFEPFWKVVYER
;
A
#
# COMPACT_ATOMS: atom_id res chain seq x y z
N MET A 1 -23.71 5.79 -7.64
CA MET A 1 -23.10 4.50 -8.02
C MET A 1 -22.09 4.24 -6.93
N THR A 2 -22.37 3.33 -5.99
CA THR A 2 -21.52 3.12 -4.82
C THR A 2 -20.79 1.80 -5.00
N TRP A 3 -19.47 1.82 -4.98
CA TRP A 3 -18.66 0.61 -4.98
C TRP A 3 -18.69 -0.05 -3.60
N ASN A 4 -19.88 -0.31 -3.05
CA ASN A 4 -20.08 -0.67 -1.64
C ASN A 4 -19.79 -2.16 -1.33
N ARG A 5 -18.74 -2.71 -1.94
CA ARG A 5 -18.23 -4.05 -1.65
C ARG A 5 -17.52 -4.03 -0.31
N ALA A 6 -17.79 -5.01 0.55
CA ALA A 6 -17.15 -5.13 1.87
C ALA A 6 -15.76 -5.76 1.78
N TYR A 7 -14.81 -5.21 2.56
CA TYR A 7 -13.41 -5.64 2.60
C TYR A 7 -12.96 -5.94 4.03
N TYR A 8 -12.08 -6.92 4.15
CA TYR A 8 -11.07 -6.93 5.19
C TYR A 8 -10.02 -5.88 4.84
N TYR A 9 -9.97 -4.80 5.63
CA TYR A 9 -9.16 -3.62 5.35
C TYR A 9 -8.03 -3.50 6.38
N TYR A 10 -6.80 -3.47 5.88
CA TYR A 10 -5.59 -3.47 6.68
C TYR A 10 -4.70 -2.28 6.35
N LEU A 11 -4.09 -1.74 7.40
CA LEU A 11 -3.03 -0.75 7.34
C LEU A 11 -1.78 -1.35 7.99
N LEU A 12 -0.67 -1.39 7.25
CA LEU A 12 0.61 -1.87 7.74
C LEU A 12 1.57 -0.68 7.78
N PHE A 13 2.17 -0.46 8.94
CA PHE A 13 3.12 0.62 9.20
C PHE A 13 4.52 0.03 9.26
N GLY A 14 5.34 0.30 8.24
CA GLY A 14 6.73 -0.12 8.13
C GLY A 14 7.59 0.48 9.24
N ASP A 15 8.43 -0.34 9.85
CA ASP A 15 9.42 0.15 10.81
C ASP A 15 10.55 0.92 10.11
N ILE A 16 11.31 1.70 10.87
CA ILE A 16 12.49 2.40 10.36
C ILE A 16 13.65 1.41 10.36
N THR A 17 13.89 0.74 9.22
CA THR A 17 14.98 -0.22 9.10
C THR A 17 16.03 0.29 8.10
N PRO A 18 17.22 0.72 8.58
CA PRO A 18 18.34 1.05 7.71
C PRO A 18 18.58 -0.07 6.68
N ASP A 19 18.87 0.33 5.44
CA ASP A 19 19.19 -0.58 4.33
C ASP A 19 18.07 -1.58 3.96
N TYR A 20 16.81 -1.26 4.29
CA TYR A 20 15.66 -2.04 3.83
C TYR A 20 14.70 -1.20 2.99
N SER A 21 14.68 -1.44 1.69
CA SER A 21 13.71 -0.84 0.78
C SER A 21 12.81 -1.93 0.21
N PRO A 22 11.51 -1.97 0.54
CA PRO A 22 10.60 -2.98 0.01
C PRO A 22 10.55 -3.05 -1.52
N TRP A 23 10.75 -1.92 -2.21
CA TRP A 23 10.80 -1.84 -3.68
C TRP A 23 12.16 -2.23 -4.28
N GLU A 24 13.16 -2.60 -3.46
CA GLU A 24 14.41 -3.12 -3.98
C GLU A 24 14.19 -4.50 -4.63
N THR A 25 14.76 -4.75 -5.80
CA THR A 25 14.53 -5.96 -6.60
C THR A 25 14.74 -7.25 -5.80
N THR A 26 15.82 -7.34 -5.01
CA THR A 26 16.11 -8.56 -4.25
C THR A 26 15.16 -8.76 -3.08
N VAL A 27 14.88 -7.67 -2.34
CA VAL A 27 13.93 -7.65 -1.23
C VAL A 27 12.53 -8.02 -1.70
N TRP A 28 12.07 -7.36 -2.77
CA TRP A 28 10.74 -7.58 -3.32
C TRP A 28 10.59 -9.03 -3.80
N THR A 29 11.49 -9.49 -4.67
CA THR A 29 11.39 -10.80 -5.31
C THR A 29 11.47 -11.94 -4.29
N ASN A 30 12.32 -11.82 -3.28
CA ASN A 30 12.55 -12.91 -2.33
C ASN A 30 11.56 -12.90 -1.16
N ASN A 31 11.15 -11.73 -0.68
CA ASN A 31 10.41 -11.63 0.58
C ASN A 31 8.94 -11.25 0.39
N ILE A 32 8.65 -10.35 -0.56
CA ILE A 32 7.33 -9.72 -0.66
C ILE A 32 6.49 -10.38 -1.74
N TYR A 33 7.06 -10.53 -2.95
CA TYR A 33 6.39 -11.12 -4.10
C TYR A 33 5.78 -12.50 -3.80
N PRO A 34 6.47 -13.47 -3.17
CA PRO A 34 5.90 -14.80 -2.93
C PRO A 34 4.73 -14.80 -1.96
N VAL A 35 4.73 -13.88 -0.99
CA VAL A 35 3.64 -13.72 -0.02
C VAL A 35 2.45 -13.05 -0.69
N LEU A 36 2.70 -11.96 -1.41
CA LEU A 36 1.66 -11.22 -2.09
C LEU A 36 1.04 -12.04 -3.22
N ASP A 37 1.83 -12.80 -3.99
CA ASP A 37 1.33 -13.69 -5.05
C ASP A 37 0.31 -14.70 -4.54
N LYS A 38 0.58 -15.34 -3.39
CA LYS A 38 -0.37 -16.24 -2.73
C LYS A 38 -1.67 -15.52 -2.36
N LEU A 39 -1.58 -14.30 -1.81
CA LEU A 39 -2.76 -13.50 -1.48
C LEU A 39 -3.57 -13.15 -2.73
N LEU A 40 -2.92 -12.65 -3.78
CA LEU A 40 -3.56 -12.27 -5.03
C LEU A 40 -4.20 -13.47 -5.76
N SER A 41 -3.62 -14.66 -5.61
CA SER A 41 -4.15 -15.91 -6.20
C SER A 41 -5.51 -16.34 -5.66
N LEU A 42 -5.97 -15.76 -4.55
CA LEU A 42 -7.32 -16.00 -4.01
C LEU A 42 -8.43 -15.47 -4.94
N SER A 43 -8.13 -14.51 -5.82
CA SER A 43 -9.08 -13.96 -6.78
C SER A 43 -9.16 -14.79 -8.06
N GLY A 44 -10.38 -15.06 -8.52
CA GLY A 44 -10.61 -15.64 -9.86
C GLY A 44 -10.12 -14.75 -11.01
N HIS A 45 -9.90 -13.46 -10.75
CA HIS A 45 -9.33 -12.50 -11.71
C HIS A 45 -7.82 -12.31 -11.57
N TYR A 46 -7.11 -13.21 -10.87
CA TYR A 46 -5.67 -13.13 -10.64
C TYR A 46 -4.84 -12.86 -11.92
N LYS A 47 -5.20 -13.49 -13.05
CA LYS A 47 -4.51 -13.28 -14.35
C LYS A 47 -4.75 -11.90 -14.98
N GLN A 48 -5.69 -11.13 -14.43
CA GLN A 48 -6.01 -9.76 -14.83
C GLN A 48 -5.46 -8.71 -13.85
N THR A 49 -4.58 -9.12 -12.93
CA THR A 49 -3.93 -8.21 -11.97
C THR A 49 -3.05 -7.20 -12.70
N GLY A 50 -3.27 -5.92 -12.40
CA GLY A 50 -2.50 -4.80 -12.92
C GLY A 50 -1.65 -4.16 -11.84
N ILE A 51 -0.49 -3.65 -12.27
CA ILE A 51 0.44 -2.91 -11.41
C ILE A 51 0.55 -1.48 -11.94
N SER A 52 0.59 -0.50 -11.05
CA SER A 52 0.91 0.89 -11.33
C SER A 52 1.98 1.34 -10.36
N SER A 53 3.04 1.99 -10.83
CA SER A 53 4.06 2.55 -9.97
C SER A 53 4.34 3.99 -10.38
N LEU A 54 4.38 4.88 -9.40
CA LEU A 54 4.89 6.24 -9.57
C LEU A 54 6.32 6.28 -9.04
N GLN A 55 7.20 6.74 -9.91
CA GLN A 55 8.62 6.93 -9.62
C GLN A 55 9.10 8.18 -10.32
N TYR A 56 10.27 8.65 -9.94
CA TYR A 56 10.83 9.89 -10.44
C TYR A 56 12.27 9.70 -10.92
N VAL A 57 12.61 10.35 -12.02
CA VAL A 57 13.98 10.43 -12.56
C VAL A 57 14.43 11.89 -12.65
N PRO A 58 15.73 12.19 -12.55
CA PRO A 58 16.25 13.54 -12.80
C PRO A 58 15.82 14.05 -14.18
N LYS A 59 15.37 15.30 -14.25
CA LYS A 59 15.07 15.96 -15.51
C LYS A 59 16.37 16.56 -16.08
N PRO A 60 16.80 16.17 -17.30
CA PRO A 60 18.06 16.61 -17.87
C PRO A 60 18.24 18.13 -17.87
N GLY A 61 19.41 18.60 -17.45
CA GLY A 61 19.75 20.03 -17.41
C GLY A 61 19.01 20.86 -16.34
N THR A 62 18.35 20.22 -15.37
CA THR A 62 17.63 20.91 -14.28
C THR A 62 17.85 20.20 -12.93
N PRO A 63 17.65 20.89 -11.79
CA PRO A 63 17.66 20.25 -10.47
C PRO A 63 16.37 19.48 -10.15
N TYR A 64 15.37 19.50 -11.05
CA TYR A 64 14.04 18.93 -10.81
C TYR A 64 13.96 17.46 -11.24
N PHE A 65 12.92 16.80 -10.74
CA PHE A 65 12.57 15.42 -11.10
C PHE A 65 11.32 15.39 -11.98
N GLN A 66 11.19 14.36 -12.81
CA GLN A 66 10.02 14.10 -13.64
C GLN A 66 9.49 12.67 -13.44
N PRO A 67 8.18 12.41 -13.62
CA PRO A 67 7.63 11.07 -13.50
C PRO A 67 8.25 10.08 -14.50
N PHE A 68 8.71 8.94 -14.00
CA PHE A 68 9.10 7.78 -14.79
C PHE A 68 7.86 7.00 -15.24
N LYS A 69 7.86 6.52 -16.49
CA LYS A 69 6.74 5.78 -17.07
C LYS A 69 7.16 4.32 -17.32
N PRO A 70 6.84 3.37 -16.42
CA PRO A 70 7.20 1.96 -16.60
C PRO A 70 6.35 1.25 -17.67
N GLY A 71 5.38 1.94 -18.27
CA GLY A 71 4.42 1.37 -19.21
C GLY A 71 3.33 0.56 -18.52
N ARG A 72 2.64 -0.30 -19.28
CA ARG A 72 1.61 -1.17 -18.74
C ARG A 72 2.25 -2.39 -18.07
N LEU A 73 2.03 -2.53 -16.76
CA LEU A 73 2.55 -3.64 -15.97
C LEU A 73 1.42 -4.61 -15.62
N SER A 74 1.70 -5.90 -15.77
CA SER A 74 0.82 -6.99 -15.36
C SER A 74 1.50 -7.79 -14.27
N TRP A 75 0.75 -8.50 -13.43
CA TRP A 75 1.34 -9.34 -12.40
C TRP A 75 2.00 -10.59 -13.00
N ASN A 76 3.31 -10.54 -13.19
CA ASN A 76 4.17 -11.64 -13.57
C ASN A 76 5.63 -11.32 -13.18
N ALA A 77 6.50 -12.33 -13.17
CA ALA A 77 7.90 -12.17 -12.80
C ALA A 77 8.64 -11.13 -13.66
N ALA A 78 8.48 -11.18 -14.99
CA ALA A 78 9.16 -10.28 -15.92
C ALA A 78 8.75 -8.80 -15.78
N ALA A 79 7.59 -8.52 -15.19
CA ALA A 79 7.14 -7.16 -14.93
C ALA A 79 7.70 -6.58 -13.64
N GLN A 80 8.20 -7.40 -12.71
CA GLN A 80 8.74 -6.91 -11.43
C GLN A 80 9.97 -6.03 -11.66
N ASP A 81 10.92 -6.50 -12.47
CA ASP A 81 12.16 -5.78 -12.81
C ASP A 81 11.95 -4.40 -13.45
N LYS A 82 10.75 -4.15 -13.99
CA LYS A 82 10.43 -2.86 -14.65
C LYS A 82 10.14 -1.73 -13.67
N TRP A 83 9.77 -2.07 -12.43
CA TRP A 83 9.40 -1.07 -11.44
C TRP A 83 10.20 -1.21 -10.14
N THR A 84 10.74 -2.39 -9.82
CA THR A 84 11.70 -2.51 -8.72
C THR A 84 13.00 -1.78 -9.05
N LEU A 85 13.73 -1.41 -7.99
CA LEU A 85 15.00 -0.68 -8.10
C LEU A 85 16.15 -1.57 -7.58
N ASP A 86 17.33 -1.42 -8.15
CA ASP A 86 18.52 -2.05 -7.58
C ASP A 86 18.94 -1.33 -6.29
N ALA A 87 19.62 -2.04 -5.38
CA ALA A 87 20.06 -1.50 -4.09
C ALA A 87 20.90 -0.21 -4.20
N HIS A 88 21.62 -0.07 -5.32
CA HIS A 88 22.49 1.07 -5.61
C HIS A 88 21.91 2.03 -6.66
N GLU A 89 20.60 1.97 -6.90
CA GLU A 89 19.92 2.87 -7.82
C GLU A 89 19.94 4.31 -7.29
N VAL A 90 20.58 5.20 -8.06
CA VAL A 90 20.73 6.63 -7.71
C VAL A 90 19.90 7.55 -8.59
N ASN A 91 19.43 7.06 -9.74
CA ASN A 91 18.76 7.87 -10.77
C ASN A 91 17.25 7.65 -10.83
N ARG A 92 16.71 6.69 -10.06
CA ARG A 92 15.27 6.50 -9.89
C ARG A 92 14.89 6.59 -8.42
N ARG A 93 13.81 7.32 -8.13
CA ARG A 93 13.23 7.44 -6.80
C ARG A 93 11.85 6.82 -6.80
N PHE A 94 11.70 5.73 -6.05
CA PHE A 94 10.40 5.11 -5.82
C PHE A 94 9.53 6.01 -4.92
N HIS A 95 8.29 6.23 -5.32
CA HIS A 95 7.29 6.97 -4.53
C HIS A 95 6.17 6.06 -4.06
N HIS A 96 5.46 5.40 -4.97
CA HIS A 96 4.43 4.43 -4.59
C HIS A 96 4.18 3.35 -5.65
N LEU A 97 3.49 2.30 -5.21
CA LEU A 97 3.05 1.16 -6.00
C LEU A 97 1.59 0.86 -5.65
N ASP A 98 0.75 0.68 -6.65
CA ASP A 98 -0.59 0.14 -6.52
C ASP A 98 -0.71 -1.15 -7.33
N ILE A 99 -1.31 -2.16 -6.71
CA ILE A 99 -1.63 -3.44 -7.33
C ILE A 99 -3.13 -3.66 -7.18
N TRP A 100 -3.78 -3.88 -8.33
CA TRP A 100 -5.21 -4.04 -8.45
C TRP A 100 -5.52 -5.40 -9.02
N THR A 101 -6.33 -6.19 -8.32
CA THR A 101 -6.82 -7.49 -8.77
C THR A 101 -8.34 -7.50 -8.80
N PRO A 102 -8.99 -7.48 -9.98
CA PRO A 102 -8.39 -7.23 -11.29
C PRO A 102 -7.89 -5.79 -11.45
N SER A 103 -7.16 -5.51 -12.55
CA SER A 103 -6.64 -4.18 -12.85
C SER A 103 -7.74 -3.11 -12.88
N ARG A 104 -7.39 -1.85 -12.58
CA ARG A 104 -8.33 -0.71 -12.55
C ARG A 104 -9.19 -0.59 -13.81
N SER A 105 -8.63 -0.85 -15.00
CA SER A 105 -9.39 -0.79 -16.26
C SER A 105 -10.40 -1.92 -16.41
N VAL A 106 -10.11 -3.10 -15.83
CA VAL A 106 -11.06 -4.22 -15.77
C VAL A 106 -12.13 -3.93 -14.72
N CYS A 107 -11.76 -3.43 -13.54
CA CYS A 107 -12.72 -2.95 -12.53
C CYS A 107 -13.72 -1.95 -13.12
N ALA A 108 -13.23 -0.96 -13.90
CA ALA A 108 -14.09 0.01 -14.57
C ALA A 108 -15.08 -0.63 -15.56
N LYS A 109 -14.63 -1.63 -16.34
CA LYS A 109 -15.50 -2.38 -17.26
C LYS A 109 -16.55 -3.23 -16.55
N LEU A 110 -16.16 -3.85 -15.43
CA LEU A 110 -17.04 -4.65 -14.60
C LEU A 110 -17.94 -3.80 -13.69
N ASN A 111 -17.71 -2.48 -13.65
CA ASN A 111 -18.34 -1.57 -12.71
C ASN A 111 -18.27 -2.05 -11.26
N SER A 112 -17.08 -2.52 -10.85
CA SER A 112 -16.85 -3.10 -9.53
C SER A 112 -15.48 -2.71 -8.99
N ALA A 113 -15.38 -2.57 -7.67
CA ALA A 113 -14.12 -2.42 -6.97
C ALA A 113 -13.30 -3.73 -7.01
N PRO A 114 -11.96 -3.67 -6.87
CA PRO A 114 -11.11 -4.85 -7.03
C PRO A 114 -11.42 -5.93 -6.01
N ASP A 115 -11.18 -7.19 -6.34
CA ASP A 115 -11.19 -8.28 -5.35
C ASP A 115 -10.11 -8.05 -4.29
N ILE A 116 -8.91 -7.65 -4.72
CA ILE A 116 -7.78 -7.36 -3.85
C ILE A 116 -7.08 -6.09 -4.31
N PHE A 117 -6.83 -5.20 -3.37
CA PHE A 117 -6.02 -4.01 -3.56
C PHE A 117 -4.83 -4.04 -2.61
N PHE A 118 -3.66 -3.71 -3.12
CA PHE A 118 -2.45 -3.49 -2.35
C PHE A 118 -1.84 -2.17 -2.79
N SER A 119 -1.52 -1.29 -1.85
CA SER A 119 -0.75 -0.07 -2.10
C SER A 119 0.44 -0.03 -1.15
N LEU A 120 1.61 0.32 -1.66
CA LEU A 120 2.83 0.52 -0.89
C LEU A 120 3.36 1.91 -1.17
N PHE A 121 3.55 2.68 -0.10
CA PHE A 121 4.04 4.04 -0.17
C PHE A 121 5.37 4.21 0.54
N ASN A 122 6.23 5.03 -0.06
CA ASN A 122 7.50 5.44 0.52
C ASN A 122 7.31 6.77 1.26
N GLU A 123 7.09 6.72 2.57
CA GLU A 123 6.88 7.92 3.39
C GLU A 123 8.16 8.75 3.49
N ARG A 124 9.30 8.09 3.70
CA ARG A 124 10.61 8.72 3.90
C ARG A 124 10.98 9.71 2.80
N ASN A 125 10.82 9.32 1.54
CA ASN A 125 11.25 10.16 0.41
C ASN A 125 10.13 11.07 -0.13
N THR A 126 8.88 10.80 0.22
CA THR A 126 7.74 11.55 -0.33
C THR A 126 7.48 12.81 0.47
N PHE A 127 7.58 12.73 1.79
CA PHE A 127 7.40 13.89 2.66
C PHE A 127 8.75 14.35 3.19
N PRO A 128 9.08 15.66 3.12
CA PRO A 128 10.31 16.20 3.69
C PRO A 128 10.17 16.32 5.22
N VAL A 129 9.89 15.20 5.89
CA VAL A 129 9.87 15.10 7.35
C VAL A 129 11.26 14.65 7.76
N ALA A 130 11.94 15.43 8.62
CA ALA A 130 13.29 15.11 9.08
C ALA A 130 13.35 13.74 9.78
N ASP A 131 12.30 13.42 10.54
CA ASP A 131 12.17 12.18 11.32
C ASP A 131 10.81 11.53 11.03
N PRO A 132 10.67 10.76 9.93
CA PRO A 132 9.42 10.09 9.62
C PRO A 132 9.11 9.05 10.70
N THR A 133 7.87 9.00 11.19
CA THR A 133 7.52 8.06 12.26
C THR A 133 7.32 6.62 11.78
N PHE A 134 7.29 6.37 10.48
CA PHE A 134 7.34 5.05 9.83
C PHE A 134 7.92 5.24 8.41
N GLU A 135 8.62 4.23 7.88
CA GLU A 135 9.27 4.34 6.55
C GLU A 135 8.32 4.06 5.39
N THR A 136 7.39 3.12 5.61
CA THR A 136 6.41 2.75 4.60
C THR A 136 5.02 2.71 5.20
N PHE A 137 4.05 3.04 4.35
CA PHE A 137 2.64 2.89 4.68
C PHE A 137 2.01 2.04 3.60
N THR A 138 1.42 0.93 4.02
CA THR A 138 0.85 -0.06 3.11
C THR A 138 -0.62 -0.23 3.42
N VAL A 139 -1.43 -0.20 2.35
CA VAL A 139 -2.86 -0.44 2.39
C VAL A 139 -3.14 -1.77 1.74
N VAL A 140 -3.87 -2.65 2.43
CA VAL A 140 -4.33 -3.92 1.84
C VAL A 140 -5.82 -4.06 2.06
N ALA A 141 -6.56 -4.32 0.99
CA ALA A 141 -7.98 -4.61 1.06
C ALA A 141 -8.27 -5.93 0.34
N VAL A 142 -8.88 -6.87 1.05
CA VAL A 142 -9.29 -8.17 0.51
C VAL A 142 -10.81 -8.28 0.61
N ALA A 143 -11.47 -8.45 -0.52
CA ALA A 143 -12.92 -8.52 -0.57
C ALA A 143 -13.44 -9.74 0.20
N GLN A 144 -14.44 -9.52 1.05
CA GLN A 144 -15.04 -10.58 1.86
C GLN A 144 -15.68 -11.68 1.01
N ALA A 145 -16.19 -11.32 -0.17
CA ALA A 145 -16.80 -12.24 -1.12
C ALA A 145 -15.84 -13.32 -1.65
N LEU A 146 -14.53 -13.21 -1.43
CA LEU A 146 -13.57 -14.27 -1.74
C LEU A 146 -13.67 -15.47 -0.78
N ASN A 147 -14.39 -15.34 0.35
CA ASN A 147 -14.62 -16.40 1.33
C ASN A 147 -13.32 -17.08 1.84
N ALA A 148 -12.23 -16.33 1.87
CA ALA A 148 -10.94 -16.74 2.42
C ALA A 148 -10.61 -15.91 3.66
N ASP A 149 -9.87 -16.50 4.61
CA ASP A 149 -9.26 -15.75 5.71
C ASP A 149 -7.93 -15.15 5.23
N PRO A 150 -7.84 -13.83 5.01
CA PRO A 150 -6.60 -13.22 4.55
C PRO A 150 -5.58 -13.07 5.68
N LEU A 151 -5.97 -13.18 6.95
CA LEU A 151 -5.13 -12.80 8.09
C LEU A 151 -3.76 -13.49 8.08
N PRO A 152 -3.62 -14.82 7.86
CA PRO A 152 -2.30 -15.45 7.80
C PRO A 152 -1.40 -14.85 6.71
N GLY A 153 -1.97 -14.52 5.54
CA GLY A 153 -1.25 -13.86 4.45
C GLY A 153 -0.85 -12.43 4.80
N ILE A 154 -1.73 -11.70 5.49
CA ILE A 154 -1.44 -10.35 5.99
C ILE A 154 -0.32 -10.38 7.02
N LEU A 155 -0.33 -11.29 8.00
CA LEU A 155 0.73 -11.39 9.00
C LEU A 155 2.10 -11.72 8.37
N ALA A 156 2.12 -12.63 7.39
CA ALA A 156 3.32 -12.91 6.61
C ALA A 156 3.81 -11.68 5.84
N LEU A 157 2.88 -10.90 5.27
CA LEU A 157 3.19 -9.67 4.54
C LEU A 157 3.69 -8.57 5.48
N SER A 158 3.13 -8.44 6.68
CA SER A 158 3.61 -7.55 7.75
C SER A 158 5.05 -7.88 8.13
N ALA A 159 5.38 -9.15 8.31
CA ALA A 159 6.76 -9.57 8.57
C ALA A 159 7.69 -9.25 7.37
N ALA A 160 7.25 -9.57 6.14
CA ALA A 160 8.01 -9.29 4.92
C ALA A 160 8.21 -7.80 4.67
N LEU A 161 7.29 -6.93 5.08
CA LEU A 161 7.45 -5.47 4.96
C LEU A 161 8.17 -4.85 6.15
N LYS A 162 8.63 -5.65 7.12
CA LYS A 162 9.15 -5.19 8.42
C LYS A 162 8.20 -4.19 9.08
N ALA A 163 6.90 -4.47 9.05
CA ALA A 163 5.93 -3.66 9.75
C ALA A 163 6.22 -3.70 11.25
N LYS A 164 6.08 -2.55 11.92
CA LYS A 164 6.06 -2.47 13.39
C LYS A 164 4.66 -2.58 13.95
N LYS A 165 3.64 -2.24 13.15
CA LYS A 165 2.24 -2.39 13.53
C LYS A 165 1.38 -2.68 12.31
N THR A 166 0.43 -3.58 12.45
CA THR A 166 -0.64 -3.80 11.49
C THR A 166 -1.96 -3.70 12.19
N VAL A 167 -2.86 -2.94 11.58
CA VAL A 167 -4.19 -2.76 12.10
C VAL A 167 -5.23 -3.12 11.06
N PHE A 168 -6.42 -3.44 11.55
CA PHE A 168 -7.49 -4.07 10.79
C PHE A 168 -8.84 -3.43 11.10
N ARG A 169 -9.70 -3.37 10.09
CA ARG A 169 -11.13 -3.13 10.22
C ARG A 169 -11.88 -3.72 9.02
N MET A 170 -13.19 -3.89 9.15
CA MET A 170 -14.08 -4.08 8.00
C MET A 170 -14.66 -2.75 7.51
N ARG A 171 -14.59 -2.49 6.21
CA ARG A 171 -15.26 -1.35 5.57
C ARG A 171 -15.61 -1.63 4.12
N GLY A 172 -16.59 -0.91 3.58
CA GLY A 172 -16.86 -0.82 2.15
C GLY A 172 -15.80 0.00 1.43
N TRP A 173 -15.64 -0.21 0.11
CA TRP A 173 -14.64 0.51 -0.71
C TRP A 173 -14.75 2.03 -0.57
N GLU A 174 -15.98 2.57 -0.61
CA GLU A 174 -16.30 4.00 -0.49
C GLU A 174 -17.06 4.32 0.80
N GLU A 175 -17.10 3.36 1.74
CA GLU A 175 -17.81 3.55 3.00
C GLU A 175 -17.11 4.61 3.83
N LYS A 176 -17.89 5.59 4.29
CA LYS A 176 -17.44 6.66 5.16
C LYS A 176 -17.52 6.22 6.61
N GLN A 177 -16.41 6.34 7.35
CA GLN A 177 -16.35 6.04 8.78
C GLN A 177 -15.46 7.06 9.47
N GLN A 178 -15.83 7.50 10.67
CA GLN A 178 -15.04 8.45 11.44
C GLN A 178 -15.24 8.27 12.94
N ASP A 179 -14.26 8.69 13.73
CA ASP A 179 -14.38 8.93 15.17
C ASP A 179 -13.64 10.22 15.55
N GLU A 180 -13.27 10.37 16.83
CA GLU A 180 -12.52 11.54 17.30
C GLU A 180 -11.09 11.66 16.73
N ASN A 181 -10.49 10.57 16.24
CA ASN A 181 -9.09 10.53 15.81
C ASN A 181 -8.93 10.20 14.32
N TRP A 182 -9.85 9.45 13.73
CA TRP A 182 -9.75 8.86 12.40
C TRP A 182 -10.89 9.29 11.49
N GLU A 183 -10.57 9.53 10.23
CA GLU A 183 -11.54 9.87 9.19
C GLU A 183 -11.26 9.11 7.89
N LEU A 184 -12.19 8.24 7.51
CA LEU A 184 -12.16 7.44 6.30
C LEU A 184 -13.27 7.90 5.36
N THR A 185 -13.17 9.11 4.81
CA THR A 185 -14.23 9.69 3.96
C THR A 185 -14.08 9.40 2.46
N ASN A 186 -12.92 8.89 2.05
CA ASN A 186 -12.59 8.59 0.66
C ASN A 186 -12.57 7.09 0.38
N SER A 187 -12.41 6.75 -0.89
CA SER A 187 -12.29 5.35 -1.29
C SER A 187 -11.00 4.72 -0.75
N ILE A 188 -10.96 3.40 -0.59
CA ILE A 188 -9.81 2.68 -0.03
C ILE A 188 -8.48 3.03 -0.74
N GLN A 189 -8.47 3.17 -2.07
CA GLN A 189 -7.28 3.57 -2.85
C GLN A 189 -6.75 4.96 -2.47
N ASP A 190 -7.61 5.84 -1.96
CA ASP A 190 -7.27 7.24 -1.65
C ASP A 190 -6.78 7.41 -0.21
N THR A 191 -6.73 6.33 0.58
CA THR A 191 -6.26 6.37 1.98
C THR A 191 -4.91 7.07 2.12
N MET A 192 -4.04 6.89 1.14
CA MET A 192 -2.68 7.47 1.12
C MET A 192 -2.67 8.99 0.93
N SER A 193 -3.57 9.51 0.10
CA SER A 193 -3.68 10.94 -0.21
C SER A 193 -4.66 11.66 0.71
N ALA A 194 -5.52 10.90 1.39
CA ALA A 194 -6.43 11.37 2.40
C ALA A 194 -5.71 11.55 3.73
N ASN A 195 -5.93 12.67 4.39
CA ASN A 195 -5.49 12.85 5.76
C ASN A 195 -6.42 12.06 6.70
N ILE A 196 -6.18 10.74 6.81
CA ILE A 196 -7.06 9.84 7.57
C ILE A 196 -6.99 10.01 9.09
N TYR A 197 -6.08 10.86 9.58
CA TYR A 197 -5.85 11.11 10.99
C TYR A 197 -6.06 12.58 11.33
N GLN A 198 -7.03 12.87 12.20
CA GLN A 198 -7.55 14.23 12.43
C GLN A 198 -6.95 14.95 13.65
N LYS A 199 -6.16 14.28 14.49
CA LYS A 199 -5.59 14.92 15.70
C LYS A 199 -4.58 16.02 15.32
N THR A 200 -4.40 16.98 16.24
CA THR A 200 -3.63 18.27 16.23
C THR A 200 -2.54 18.55 15.18
N THR A 201 -1.85 17.56 14.62
CA THR A 201 -0.83 17.75 13.57
C THR A 201 -1.41 17.69 12.15
N GLY A 202 -2.62 17.15 11.97
CA GLY A 202 -3.28 16.99 10.67
C GLY A 202 -2.50 16.16 9.67
N ALA A 203 -1.58 15.29 10.13
CA ALA A 203 -0.89 14.34 9.27
C ALA A 203 -0.36 13.15 10.09
N LEU A 204 -0.75 11.94 9.70
CA LEU A 204 -0.38 10.70 10.38
C LEU A 204 1.14 10.50 10.49
N ASN A 205 1.88 10.90 9.45
CA ASN A 205 3.34 10.81 9.37
C ASN A 205 4.09 11.85 10.23
N LYS A 206 3.38 12.78 10.87
CA LYS A 206 3.93 13.77 11.82
C LYS A 206 3.57 13.46 13.27
N ALA A 207 2.66 12.53 13.52
CA ALA A 207 2.28 12.12 14.87
C ALA A 207 3.33 11.20 15.48
N VAL A 208 3.59 11.35 16.78
CA VAL A 208 4.40 10.39 17.54
C VAL A 208 3.71 9.03 17.49
N PHE A 209 4.36 8.04 16.87
CA PHE A 209 3.69 6.78 16.52
C PHE A 209 3.10 6.04 17.73
N ALA A 210 3.79 6.08 18.87
CA ALA A 210 3.37 5.44 20.11
C ALA A 210 2.10 6.08 20.70
N ASP A 211 1.84 7.35 20.39
CA ASP A 211 0.72 8.13 20.93
C ASP A 211 -0.52 8.05 20.04
N ILE A 212 -0.44 7.36 18.90
CA ILE A 212 -1.57 7.20 17.99
C ILE A 212 -2.57 6.21 18.61
N PRO A 213 -3.81 6.64 18.91
CA PRO A 213 -4.85 5.76 19.43
C PRO A 213 -5.43 4.93 18.29
N PHE A 214 -4.83 3.77 18.05
CA PHE A 214 -5.35 2.84 17.05
C PHE A 214 -6.68 2.25 17.50
N GLU A 215 -6.73 1.71 18.72
CA GLU A 215 -7.96 1.14 19.29
C GLU A 215 -8.83 2.21 19.96
N PRO A 216 -10.17 2.06 20.00
CA PRO A 216 -10.95 0.93 19.48
C PRO A 216 -11.31 1.06 18.00
N PHE A 217 -10.90 2.15 17.34
CA PHE A 217 -11.27 2.37 15.94
C PHE A 217 -10.72 1.24 15.07
N TRP A 218 -9.41 1.09 15.08
CA TRP A 218 -8.73 -0.05 14.51
C TRP A 218 -8.63 -1.19 15.51
N LYS A 219 -8.62 -2.42 15.02
CA LYS A 219 -8.15 -3.58 15.78
C LYS A 219 -6.67 -3.79 15.48
N VAL A 220 -5.82 -3.88 16.50
CA VAL A 220 -4.41 -4.26 16.29
C VAL A 220 -4.32 -5.77 16.07
N VAL A 221 -3.64 -6.19 15.00
CA VAL A 221 -3.49 -7.62 14.64
C VAL A 221 -2.03 -8.07 14.55
N TYR A 222 -1.09 -7.12 14.52
CA TYR A 222 0.35 -7.38 14.58
C TYR A 222 1.03 -6.19 15.23
N GLU A 223 1.98 -6.45 16.12
CA GLU A 223 2.87 -5.46 16.73
C GLU A 223 4.21 -6.15 17.00
N ARG A 224 5.32 -5.44 16.74
CA ARG A 224 6.69 -5.93 16.95
C ARG A 224 7.37 -5.15 18.05
#